data_AF-A0A815GY83-F1
#
_entry.id   AF-A0A815GY83-F1
#
_cell.length_a   1.000
_cell.length_b   1.000
_cell.length_c   1.000
_cell.angle_alpha   90.00
_cell.angle_beta   90.00
_cell.angle_gamma   90.00
#
_symmetry.space_group_name_H-M   'P 1'
#
loop_
_entity.id
_entity.type
_entity.pdbx_description
1 polymer ?
#
loop_
_entity_poly.entity_id
_entity_poly.type
_entity_poly.pdbx_seq_one_letter_code
_entity_poly.pdbx_strand_id
1 'polypeptide(L)'
;MAAFQQHVTSCDPDNMAPCEYCQCLYKFYQLDDHSRYCRNISEQQRQQAFLDFILPKLKYSFTPVQVRFYIEQQRQNRRVLDPHEIVDTLAAFEDKFPFEVPTLDCGVCLEACPYDDIFVFGCQDTHKLCYSCFERSCTTKMNSNEVLTCGICNYQLQDGEINQLRVSQGQKRKFHEYQIQKTFNNFVNNARGIIKCPNRDCKWVVEARNPNERFRVQYHYRTTCQQVVQITQRWFVWCNTERGNYWRVRAQQDATYRAQLDEHERQLAANAQRNEELQRRYNELKADEAFKAQNCRLCPHCKRVAQHMGGCSSMVCGRNYHGGDQQSGCGKNFNWDQAEPYIPITNRALEQIKNDLPRPENKQRVVHTGIRCDSCHNDVEGILFSCIHCPSLIYCEKCEQRCTLAHSEELRQQKKQQHVFQLITTPEVLHIRQRR
;
A
#
# COMPACT_ATOMS: atom_id res chain seq x y z
N MET A 1 46.20 3.72 4.39
CA MET A 1 46.07 2.68 3.34
C MET A 1 47.44 2.20 2.86
N ALA A 2 48.28 3.02 2.21
CA ALA A 2 49.60 2.57 1.72
C ALA A 2 50.52 1.94 2.80
N ALA A 3 50.60 2.52 4.01
CA ALA A 3 51.40 1.96 5.11
C ALA A 3 50.84 0.64 5.69
N PHE A 4 49.51 0.48 5.70
CA PHE A 4 48.85 -0.77 6.11
C PHE A 4 49.05 -1.85 5.06
N GLN A 5 48.97 -1.47 3.78
CA GLN A 5 49.16 -2.34 2.62
C GLN A 5 50.60 -2.88 2.54
N GLN A 6 51.60 -2.03 2.81
CA GLN A 6 53.02 -2.43 2.96
C GLN A 6 53.26 -3.36 4.15
N HIS A 7 52.52 -3.18 5.25
CA HIS A 7 52.63 -4.03 6.43
C HIS A 7 52.02 -5.43 6.17
N VAL A 8 50.82 -5.52 5.62
CA VAL A 8 50.18 -6.80 5.31
C VAL A 8 51.00 -7.59 4.28
N THR A 9 51.47 -6.96 3.20
CA THR A 9 52.34 -7.61 2.20
C THR A 9 53.69 -8.08 2.73
N SER A 10 54.17 -7.55 3.86
CA SER A 10 55.44 -7.99 4.49
C SER A 10 55.24 -8.99 5.63
N CYS A 11 54.03 -9.11 6.18
CA CYS A 11 53.71 -9.99 7.30
C CYS A 11 52.93 -11.25 6.93
N ASP A 12 52.22 -11.28 5.80
CA ASP A 12 51.45 -12.43 5.33
C ASP A 12 51.79 -12.77 3.87
N PRO A 13 52.47 -13.91 3.61
CA PRO A 13 52.89 -14.29 2.27
C PRO A 13 51.70 -14.57 1.32
N ASP A 14 50.51 -14.85 1.84
CA ASP A 14 49.31 -15.12 1.04
C ASP A 14 48.49 -13.87 0.72
N ASN A 15 48.91 -12.71 1.25
CA ASN A 15 48.35 -11.40 0.95
C ASN A 15 46.84 -11.31 1.29
N MET A 16 46.46 -11.95 2.40
CA MET A 16 45.09 -12.05 2.88
C MET A 16 44.85 -11.06 4.02
N ALA A 17 43.63 -10.55 4.13
CA ALA A 17 43.24 -9.66 5.21
C ALA A 17 41.77 -9.91 5.60
N PRO A 18 41.42 -9.83 6.90
CA PRO A 18 40.05 -10.02 7.34
C PRO A 18 39.19 -8.82 6.98
N CYS A 19 37.98 -9.07 6.48
CA CYS A 19 36.98 -8.02 6.33
C CYS A 19 36.49 -7.55 7.71
N GLU A 20 36.46 -6.23 7.93
CA GLU A 20 36.04 -5.62 9.20
C GLU A 20 34.59 -5.96 9.61
N TYR A 21 33.75 -6.37 8.65
CA TYR A 21 32.31 -6.61 8.88
C TYR A 21 31.93 -8.09 9.09
N CYS A 22 32.63 -9.01 8.43
CA CYS A 22 32.35 -10.45 8.52
C CYS A 22 33.52 -11.30 9.05
N GLN A 23 34.69 -10.69 9.26
CA GLN A 23 35.95 -11.32 9.68
C GLN A 23 36.47 -12.44 8.76
N CYS A 24 35.89 -12.60 7.57
CA CYS A 24 36.40 -13.55 6.58
C CYS A 24 37.67 -13.01 5.92
N LEU A 25 38.64 -13.88 5.67
CA LEU A 25 39.88 -13.52 4.97
C LEU A 25 39.64 -13.40 3.46
N TYR A 26 40.09 -12.29 2.87
CA TYR A 26 40.09 -12.07 1.44
C TYR A 26 41.48 -11.66 0.98
N LYS A 27 41.82 -12.01 -0.26
CA LYS A 27 42.99 -11.43 -0.93
C LYS A 27 42.84 -9.92 -0.96
N PHE A 28 43.93 -9.19 -0.72
CA PHE A 28 43.89 -7.74 -0.53
C PHE A 28 43.15 -6.99 -1.66
N TYR A 29 43.34 -7.39 -2.92
CA TYR A 29 42.67 -6.76 -4.08
C TYR A 29 41.15 -7.02 -4.15
N GLN A 30 40.62 -7.96 -3.37
CA GLN A 30 39.19 -8.27 -3.26
C GLN A 30 38.56 -7.68 -1.99
N LEU A 31 39.38 -7.23 -1.04
CA LEU A 31 38.93 -6.80 0.28
C LEU A 31 38.08 -5.53 0.24
N ASP A 32 38.44 -4.56 -0.58
CA ASP A 32 37.70 -3.27 -0.67
C ASP A 32 36.31 -3.46 -1.28
N ASP A 33 36.23 -4.21 -2.39
CA ASP A 33 34.96 -4.53 -3.06
C ASP A 33 34.08 -5.40 -2.15
N HIS A 34 34.68 -6.40 -1.50
CA HIS A 34 33.95 -7.21 -0.54
C HIS A 34 33.48 -6.38 0.65
N SER A 35 34.32 -5.56 1.27
CA SER A 35 33.95 -4.77 2.46
C SER A 35 32.84 -3.77 2.16
N ARG A 36 32.84 -3.17 0.96
CA ARG A 36 31.73 -2.32 0.49
C ARG A 36 30.43 -3.10 0.34
N TYR A 37 30.48 -4.30 -0.22
CA TYR A 37 29.31 -5.17 -0.33
C TYR A 37 28.82 -5.64 1.06
N CYS A 38 29.75 -6.11 1.88
CA CYS A 38 29.54 -6.69 3.21
C CYS A 38 28.93 -5.69 4.21
N ARG A 39 29.29 -4.41 4.09
CA ARG A 39 28.69 -3.30 4.85
C ARG A 39 27.19 -3.12 4.57
N ASN A 40 26.77 -3.40 3.35
CA ASN A 40 25.41 -3.10 2.87
C ASN A 40 24.43 -4.28 3.00
N ILE A 41 24.92 -5.47 3.32
CA ILE A 41 24.08 -6.65 3.56
C ILE A 41 23.81 -6.86 5.05
N SER A 42 22.70 -7.52 5.38
CA SER A 42 22.34 -7.79 6.77
C SER A 42 23.30 -8.82 7.40
N GLU A 43 23.38 -8.84 8.73
CA GLU A 43 24.19 -9.82 9.47
C GLU A 43 23.84 -11.26 9.09
N GLN A 44 22.54 -11.56 8.95
CA GLN A 44 22.06 -12.87 8.53
C GLN A 44 22.53 -13.24 7.12
N GLN A 45 22.60 -12.27 6.20
CA GLN A 45 23.14 -12.47 4.86
C GLN A 45 24.66 -12.71 4.89
N ARG A 46 25.40 -12.02 5.77
CA ARG A 46 26.85 -12.27 5.96
C ARG A 46 27.11 -13.67 6.48
N GLN A 47 26.37 -14.10 7.51
CA GLN A 47 26.48 -15.45 8.07
C GLN A 47 26.13 -16.52 7.03
N GLN A 48 25.11 -16.29 6.20
CA GLN A 48 24.76 -17.24 5.14
C GLN A 48 25.85 -17.32 4.06
N ALA A 49 26.34 -16.18 3.57
CA ALA A 49 27.42 -16.16 2.58
C ALA A 49 28.70 -16.85 3.08
N PHE A 50 28.97 -16.76 4.39
CA PHE A 50 30.09 -17.47 5.01
C PHE A 50 29.93 -18.98 4.97
N LEU A 51 28.73 -19.48 5.27
CA LEU A 51 28.42 -20.91 5.20
C LEU A 51 28.42 -21.41 3.76
N ASP A 52 27.89 -20.62 2.83
CA ASP A 52 27.91 -20.94 1.40
C ASP A 52 29.34 -21.03 0.86
N PHE A 53 30.32 -20.36 1.49
CA PHE A 53 31.74 -20.51 1.19
C PHE A 53 32.37 -21.77 1.79
N ILE A 54 32.06 -22.08 3.06
CA ILE A 54 32.66 -23.21 3.79
C ILE A 54 32.10 -24.54 3.29
N LEU A 55 30.77 -24.67 3.22
CA LEU A 55 30.08 -25.94 3.01
C LEU A 55 30.53 -26.68 1.73
N PRO A 56 30.70 -26.04 0.55
CA PRO A 56 31.15 -26.72 -0.65
C PRO A 56 32.61 -27.21 -0.60
N LYS A 57 33.41 -26.72 0.36
CA LYS A 57 34.82 -27.07 0.52
C LYS A 57 35.07 -28.18 1.54
N LEU A 58 34.05 -28.57 2.29
CA LEU A 58 34.15 -29.64 3.27
C LEU A 58 34.22 -30.99 2.57
N LYS A 59 35.16 -31.84 3.00
CA LYS A 59 35.30 -33.21 2.50
C LYS A 59 34.08 -34.09 2.82
N TYR A 60 33.39 -33.80 3.92
CA TYR A 60 32.23 -34.53 4.42
C TYR A 60 30.99 -33.62 4.46
N SER A 61 29.79 -34.21 4.36
CA SER A 61 28.53 -33.47 4.31
C SER A 61 28.09 -33.01 5.71
N PHE A 62 28.63 -31.89 6.16
CA PHE A 62 28.14 -31.21 7.36
C PHE A 62 26.92 -30.33 7.02
N THR A 63 25.96 -30.27 7.94
CA THR A 63 24.83 -29.35 7.79
C THR A 63 25.27 -27.91 8.11
N PRO A 64 24.61 -26.89 7.55
CA PRO A 64 24.88 -25.48 7.91
C PRO A 64 24.82 -25.24 9.43
N VAL A 65 23.94 -25.94 10.13
CA VAL A 65 23.77 -25.82 11.59
C VAL A 65 24.97 -26.37 12.34
N GLN A 66 25.50 -27.53 11.94
CA GLN A 66 26.72 -28.10 12.53
C GLN A 66 27.90 -27.14 12.37
N VAL A 67 28.08 -26.58 11.17
CA VAL A 67 29.17 -25.62 10.92
C VAL A 67 29.00 -24.34 11.75
N ARG A 68 27.79 -23.79 11.85
CA ARG A 68 27.51 -22.64 12.74
C ARG A 68 27.83 -22.94 14.19
N PHE A 69 27.36 -24.08 14.70
CA PHE A 69 27.59 -24.51 16.08
C PHE A 69 29.09 -24.62 16.36
N TYR A 70 29.87 -25.20 15.43
CA TYR A 70 31.32 -25.25 15.54
C TYR A 70 31.94 -23.85 15.64
N ILE A 71 31.57 -22.95 14.72
CA ILE A 71 32.10 -21.57 14.71
C ILE A 71 31.77 -20.85 16.03
N GLU A 72 30.56 -21.01 16.54
CA GLU A 72 30.15 -20.40 17.82
C GLU A 72 30.93 -20.97 19.01
N GLN A 73 31.14 -22.29 19.06
CA GLN A 73 31.98 -22.92 20.09
C GLN A 73 33.42 -22.37 20.06
N GLN A 74 34.01 -22.24 18.87
CA GLN A 74 35.35 -21.67 18.74
C GLN A 74 35.41 -20.19 19.14
N ARG A 75 34.36 -19.41 18.85
CA ARG A 75 34.23 -18.02 19.31
C ARG A 75 34.12 -17.90 20.82
N GLN A 76 33.35 -18.79 21.47
CA GLN A 76 33.28 -18.85 22.93
C GLN A 76 34.65 -19.17 23.55
N ASN A 77 35.45 -19.99 22.87
CA ASN A 77 36.84 -20.27 23.22
C ASN A 77 37.83 -19.16 22.83
N ARG A 78 37.33 -17.99 22.39
CA ARG A 78 38.11 -16.80 21.96
C ARG A 78 39.13 -17.09 20.85
N ARG A 79 38.90 -18.11 20.02
CA ARG A 79 39.73 -18.35 18.83
C ARG A 79 39.23 -17.52 17.67
N VAL A 80 40.13 -16.72 17.09
CA VAL A 80 39.90 -16.12 15.77
C VAL A 80 40.08 -17.23 14.76
N LEU A 81 39.05 -17.50 13.99
CA LEU A 81 39.06 -18.61 13.03
C LEU A 81 39.28 -18.08 11.62
N ASP A 82 40.37 -18.52 10.99
CA ASP A 82 40.52 -18.43 9.55
C ASP A 82 39.49 -19.37 8.87
N PRO A 83 38.75 -18.90 7.85
CA PRO A 83 37.88 -19.77 7.05
C PRO A 83 38.55 -21.04 6.53
N HIS A 84 39.85 -21.00 6.21
CA HIS A 84 40.63 -22.16 5.79
C HIS A 84 40.89 -23.12 6.95
N GLU A 85 41.27 -22.61 8.12
CA GLU A 85 41.45 -23.42 9.34
C GLU A 85 40.14 -24.12 9.75
N ILE A 86 38.99 -23.48 9.57
CA ILE A 86 37.68 -24.12 9.79
C ILE A 86 37.48 -25.29 8.84
N VAL A 87 37.76 -25.11 7.54
CA VAL A 87 37.64 -26.17 6.54
C VAL A 87 38.57 -27.34 6.86
N ASP A 88 39.83 -27.06 7.18
CA ASP A 88 40.83 -28.07 7.49
C ASP A 88 40.48 -28.83 8.78
N THR A 89 40.05 -28.12 9.82
CA THR A 89 39.65 -28.75 11.08
C THR A 89 38.39 -29.61 10.91
N LEU A 90 37.40 -29.12 10.18
CA LEU A 90 36.20 -29.90 9.88
C LEU A 90 36.50 -31.10 8.96
N ALA A 91 37.46 -30.97 8.05
CA ALA A 91 37.93 -32.07 7.21
C ALA A 91 38.65 -33.17 8.01
N ALA A 92 39.22 -32.84 9.18
CA ALA A 92 39.84 -33.81 10.07
C ALA A 92 38.82 -34.67 10.86
N PHE A 93 37.54 -34.31 10.88
CA PHE A 93 36.52 -35.01 11.68
C PHE A 93 36.00 -36.35 11.10
N GLU A 94 36.70 -36.97 10.14
CA GLU A 94 36.43 -38.33 9.62
C GLU A 94 34.93 -38.73 9.59
N ASP A 95 34.11 -37.88 8.95
CA ASP A 95 32.66 -38.08 8.73
C ASP A 95 31.74 -38.02 9.98
N LYS A 96 32.29 -37.80 11.19
CA LYS A 96 31.49 -37.64 12.43
C LYS A 96 31.72 -36.28 13.05
N PHE A 97 30.68 -35.43 13.01
CA PHE A 97 30.71 -34.16 13.74
C PHE A 97 30.79 -34.46 15.25
N PRO A 98 31.85 -34.02 15.96
CA PRO A 98 32.14 -34.49 17.31
C PRO A 98 31.27 -33.83 18.39
N PHE A 99 30.35 -32.96 18.00
CA PHE A 99 29.46 -32.25 18.92
C PHE A 99 28.01 -32.65 18.71
N GLU A 100 27.29 -32.90 19.79
CA GLU A 100 25.83 -33.02 19.78
C GLU A 100 25.24 -31.62 19.55
N VAL A 101 24.60 -31.42 18.41
CA VAL A 101 23.86 -30.18 18.13
C VAL A 101 22.61 -30.18 19.01
N PRO A 102 22.39 -29.17 19.86
CA PRO A 102 21.19 -29.10 20.68
C PRO A 102 19.92 -29.16 19.81
N THR A 103 19.05 -30.12 20.10
CA THR A 103 17.75 -30.27 19.45
C THR A 103 16.62 -29.86 20.37
N LEU A 104 15.52 -29.40 19.78
CA LEU A 104 14.25 -29.15 20.46
C LEU A 104 13.14 -29.88 19.70
N ASP A 105 12.16 -30.40 20.43
CA ASP A 105 11.02 -31.06 19.81
C ASP A 105 10.03 -30.01 19.27
N CYS A 106 9.60 -30.20 18.03
CA CYS A 106 8.56 -29.39 17.43
C CYS A 106 7.20 -29.72 18.08
N GLY A 107 6.48 -28.73 18.61
CA GLY A 107 5.19 -28.95 19.26
C GLY A 107 4.03 -29.36 18.32
N VAL A 108 4.28 -29.53 17.02
CA VAL A 108 3.28 -30.02 16.05
C VAL A 108 3.66 -31.37 15.44
N CYS A 109 4.86 -31.51 14.84
CA CYS A 109 5.28 -32.81 14.28
C CYS A 109 5.93 -33.74 15.30
N LEU A 110 6.28 -33.24 16.50
CA LEU A 110 6.98 -33.97 17.56
C LEU A 110 8.36 -34.52 17.15
N GLU A 111 8.91 -34.03 16.03
CA GLU A 111 10.26 -34.38 15.58
C GLU A 111 11.29 -33.51 16.30
N ALA A 112 12.41 -34.12 16.69
CA ALA A 112 13.57 -33.41 17.21
C ALA A 112 14.23 -32.61 16.07
N CYS A 113 14.16 -31.29 16.17
CA CYS A 113 14.72 -30.38 15.18
C CYS A 113 15.94 -29.66 15.78
N PRO A 114 16.98 -29.34 14.99
CA PRO A 114 18.06 -28.48 15.45
C PRO A 114 17.51 -27.16 15.98
N TYR A 115 18.14 -26.59 17.02
CA TYR A 115 17.71 -25.31 17.61
C TYR A 115 17.51 -24.20 16.56
N ASP A 116 18.41 -24.13 15.58
CA ASP A 116 18.35 -23.18 14.45
C ASP A 116 17.12 -23.37 13.54
N ASP A 117 16.51 -24.55 13.53
CA ASP A 117 15.33 -24.86 12.69
C ASP A 117 14.01 -24.78 13.46
N ILE A 118 14.07 -24.36 14.73
CA ILE A 118 12.91 -24.14 15.59
C ILE A 118 12.64 -22.64 15.72
N PHE A 119 11.38 -22.26 15.54
CA PHE A 119 10.85 -20.95 15.86
C PHE A 119 10.16 -20.99 17.24
N VAL A 120 10.49 -20.02 18.09
CA VAL A 120 9.85 -19.84 19.42
C VAL A 120 8.91 -18.64 19.35
N PHE A 121 7.61 -18.87 19.59
CA PHE A 121 6.60 -17.81 19.53
C PHE A 121 6.65 -16.90 20.75
N GLY A 122 6.25 -15.64 20.58
CA GLY A 122 6.04 -14.67 21.67
C GLY A 122 4.76 -14.89 22.47
N CYS A 123 4.13 -16.06 22.39
CA CYS A 123 2.95 -16.40 23.17
C CYS A 123 3.30 -16.70 24.64
N GLN A 124 2.31 -16.68 25.54
CA GLN A 124 2.51 -16.92 26.98
C GLN A 124 3.19 -18.26 27.27
N ASP A 125 2.83 -19.32 26.54
CA ASP A 125 3.40 -20.66 26.73
C ASP A 125 4.73 -20.87 25.99
N THR A 126 5.26 -19.86 25.30
CA THR A 126 6.50 -19.95 24.52
C THR A 126 6.56 -21.16 23.58
N HIS A 127 5.44 -21.44 22.89
CA HIS A 127 5.32 -22.56 21.97
C HIS A 127 6.48 -22.59 20.96
N LYS A 128 6.85 -23.79 20.52
CA LYS A 128 7.99 -24.03 19.65
C LYS A 128 7.56 -24.86 18.46
N LEU A 129 7.87 -24.42 17.25
CA LEU A 129 7.57 -25.14 16.01
C LEU A 129 8.79 -25.14 15.10
N CYS A 130 9.05 -26.25 14.41
CA CYS A 130 9.98 -26.19 13.30
C CYS A 130 9.46 -25.25 12.20
N TYR A 131 10.35 -24.61 11.44
CA TYR A 131 9.95 -23.62 10.43
C TYR A 131 8.99 -24.18 9.36
N SER A 132 9.10 -25.46 9.02
CA SER A 132 8.21 -26.12 8.07
C SER A 132 6.77 -26.26 8.63
N CYS A 133 6.62 -26.64 9.90
CA CYS A 133 5.33 -26.66 10.58
C CYS A 133 4.76 -25.25 10.75
N PHE A 134 5.62 -24.26 11.02
CA PHE A 134 5.20 -22.86 11.13
C PHE A 134 4.67 -22.32 9.78
N GLU A 135 5.39 -22.53 8.68
CA GLU A 135 4.92 -22.16 7.33
C GLU A 135 3.60 -22.85 6.97
N ARG A 136 3.50 -24.15 7.24
CA ARG A 136 2.29 -24.93 6.95
C ARG A 136 1.09 -24.43 7.75
N SER A 137 1.29 -24.07 9.01
CA SER A 137 0.26 -23.45 9.86
C SER A 137 -0.22 -22.12 9.26
N CYS A 138 0.70 -21.21 8.91
CA CYS A 138 0.35 -19.93 8.27
C CYS A 138 -0.41 -20.12 6.96
N THR A 139 0.05 -21.05 6.11
CA THR A 139 -0.60 -21.36 4.84
C THR A 139 -2.00 -21.92 5.03
N THR A 140 -2.17 -22.83 5.99
CA THR A 140 -3.47 -23.44 6.32
C THR A 140 -4.47 -22.38 6.78
N LYS A 141 -4.06 -21.50 7.71
CA LYS A 141 -4.91 -20.41 8.23
C LYS A 141 -5.24 -19.36 7.17
N MET A 142 -4.29 -19.07 6.28
CA MET A 142 -4.54 -18.18 5.15
C MET A 142 -5.58 -18.78 4.20
N ASN A 143 -5.48 -20.08 3.91
CA ASN A 143 -6.42 -20.80 3.06
C ASN A 143 -7.80 -20.97 3.70
N SER A 144 -7.87 -21.14 5.03
CA SER A 144 -9.13 -21.20 5.78
C SER A 144 -9.73 -19.82 6.10
N ASN A 145 -9.13 -18.75 5.59
CA ASN A 145 -9.60 -17.38 5.79
C ASN A 145 -9.60 -16.94 7.28
N GLU A 146 -8.67 -17.45 8.08
CA GLU A 146 -8.48 -17.15 9.51
C GLU A 146 -7.34 -16.15 9.74
N VAL A 147 -7.28 -15.52 10.92
CA VAL A 147 -6.13 -14.69 11.32
C VAL A 147 -4.91 -15.59 11.52
N LEU A 148 -3.72 -15.14 11.13
CA LEU A 148 -2.50 -15.89 11.40
C LEU A 148 -2.20 -15.83 12.89
N THR A 149 -2.29 -17.00 13.53
CA THR A 149 -2.00 -17.21 14.95
C THR A 149 -0.95 -18.33 15.11
N CYS A 150 -0.37 -18.46 16.30
CA CYS A 150 0.53 -19.57 16.67
C CYS A 150 -0.04 -20.93 16.23
N GLY A 151 0.81 -21.86 15.81
CA GLY A 151 0.35 -23.18 15.33
C GLY A 151 -0.33 -24.05 16.40
N ILE A 152 -0.19 -23.69 17.68
CA ILE A 152 -0.70 -24.48 18.82
C ILE A 152 -1.80 -23.72 19.60
N CYS A 153 -1.71 -22.39 19.70
CA CYS A 153 -2.67 -21.57 20.45
C CYS A 153 -3.19 -20.35 19.65
N ASN A 154 -4.11 -19.59 20.25
CA ASN A 154 -4.77 -18.43 19.61
C ASN A 154 -3.94 -17.13 19.64
N TYR A 155 -2.66 -17.19 20.02
CA TYR A 155 -1.79 -16.04 20.01
C TYR A 155 -1.63 -15.48 18.58
N GLN A 156 -2.04 -14.24 18.36
CA GLN A 156 -1.95 -13.59 17.06
C GLN A 156 -0.51 -13.21 16.72
N LEU A 157 -0.06 -13.61 15.53
CA LEU A 157 1.29 -13.33 15.08
C LEU A 157 1.51 -11.84 14.85
N GLN A 158 2.65 -11.37 15.33
CA GLN A 158 3.18 -10.03 15.07
C GLN A 158 3.99 -9.99 13.78
N ASP A 159 4.14 -8.78 13.22
CA ASP A 159 4.93 -8.56 12.00
C ASP A 159 6.37 -9.08 12.11
N GLY A 160 6.99 -8.93 13.29
CA GLY A 160 8.34 -9.42 13.56
C GLY A 160 8.46 -10.95 13.48
N GLU A 161 7.42 -11.67 13.85
CA GLU A 161 7.39 -13.14 13.83
C GLU A 161 7.15 -13.67 12.41
N ILE A 162 6.26 -13.02 11.65
CA ILE A 162 6.04 -13.34 10.23
C ILE A 162 7.34 -13.12 9.42
N ASN A 163 8.09 -12.06 9.72
CA ASN A 163 9.35 -11.76 9.05
C ASN A 163 10.44 -12.80 9.33
N GLN A 164 10.35 -13.54 10.44
CA GLN A 164 11.31 -14.58 10.81
C GLN A 164 11.06 -15.93 10.11
N LEU A 165 9.92 -16.13 9.44
CA LEU A 165 9.66 -17.33 8.64
C LEU A 165 10.79 -17.58 7.63
N ARG A 166 11.22 -18.83 7.45
CA ARG A 166 12.23 -19.22 6.44
C ARG A 166 11.60 -19.52 5.09
N VAL A 167 10.79 -18.58 4.58
CA VAL A 167 10.11 -18.66 3.28
C VAL A 167 10.60 -17.58 2.32
N SER A 168 10.26 -17.69 1.03
CA SER A 168 10.61 -16.67 0.04
C SER A 168 10.06 -15.29 0.41
N GLN A 169 10.75 -14.22 0.01
CA GLN A 169 10.31 -12.84 0.29
C GLN A 169 8.92 -12.52 -0.26
N GLY A 170 8.56 -13.10 -1.41
CA GLY A 170 7.22 -12.99 -1.98
C GLY A 170 6.15 -13.64 -1.08
N GLN A 171 6.45 -14.81 -0.50
CA GLN A 171 5.55 -15.50 0.41
C GLN A 171 5.40 -14.75 1.75
N LYS A 172 6.50 -14.19 2.30
CA LYS A 172 6.44 -13.31 3.50
C LYS A 172 5.51 -12.13 3.29
N ARG A 173 5.63 -11.45 2.15
CA ARG A 173 4.78 -10.32 1.78
C ARG A 173 3.30 -10.72 1.72
N LYS A 174 2.99 -11.87 1.11
CA LYS A 174 1.61 -12.40 1.08
C LYS A 174 1.05 -12.62 2.48
N PHE A 175 1.81 -13.26 3.38
CA PHE A 175 1.36 -13.47 4.77
C PHE A 175 1.17 -12.15 5.53
N HIS A 176 2.06 -11.18 5.33
CA HIS A 176 1.98 -9.87 5.97
C HIS A 176 0.76 -9.06 5.50
N GLU A 177 0.57 -8.96 4.19
CA GLU A 177 -0.60 -8.29 3.59
C GLU A 177 -1.91 -8.94 4.04
N TYR A 178 -1.95 -10.28 4.05
CA TYR A 178 -3.08 -11.06 4.52
C TYR A 178 -3.38 -10.81 6.00
N GLN A 179 -2.36 -10.86 6.87
CA GLN A 179 -2.51 -10.61 8.31
C GLN A 179 -3.03 -9.21 8.57
N ILE A 180 -2.50 -8.19 7.91
CA ILE A 180 -2.99 -6.81 8.01
C ILE A 180 -4.46 -6.73 7.60
N GLN A 181 -4.79 -7.29 6.43
CA GLN A 181 -6.16 -7.24 5.91
C GLN A 181 -7.14 -7.95 6.84
N LYS A 182 -6.78 -9.11 7.38
CA LYS A 182 -7.61 -9.88 8.31
C LYS A 182 -7.80 -9.20 9.65
N THR A 183 -6.71 -8.72 10.25
CA THR A 183 -6.75 -8.01 11.53
C THR A 183 -7.57 -6.73 11.42
N PHE A 184 -7.37 -5.97 10.33
CA PHE A 184 -8.17 -4.80 10.03
C PHE A 184 -9.65 -5.16 9.85
N ASN A 185 -9.95 -6.22 9.09
CA ASN A 185 -11.33 -6.64 8.87
C ASN A 185 -12.03 -7.04 10.17
N ASN A 186 -11.35 -7.79 11.04
CA ASN A 186 -11.87 -8.17 12.34
C ASN A 186 -12.06 -6.97 13.26
N PHE A 187 -11.07 -6.08 13.32
CA PHE A 187 -11.17 -4.84 14.10
C PHE A 187 -12.40 -4.04 13.68
N VAL A 188 -12.59 -3.81 12.38
CA VAL A 188 -13.72 -2.99 11.91
C VAL A 188 -15.06 -3.71 12.04
N ASN A 189 -15.10 -5.04 11.90
CA ASN A 189 -16.35 -5.79 12.10
C ASN A 189 -16.77 -5.84 13.57
N ASN A 190 -15.82 -5.76 14.51
CA ASN A 190 -16.07 -5.87 15.94
C ASN A 190 -16.13 -4.50 16.65
N ALA A 191 -15.49 -3.47 16.10
CA ALA A 191 -15.48 -2.13 16.68
C ALA A 191 -16.82 -1.41 16.43
N ARG A 192 -17.53 -1.08 17.50
CA ARG A 192 -18.73 -0.23 17.42
C ARG A 192 -18.34 1.15 16.92
N GLY A 193 -19.11 1.68 15.97
CA GLY A 193 -18.91 3.02 15.44
C GLY A 193 -17.89 3.12 14.30
N ILE A 194 -17.31 2.02 13.81
CA ILE A 194 -16.51 2.07 12.58
C ILE A 194 -17.36 1.61 11.42
N ILE A 195 -17.49 2.45 10.39
CA ILE A 195 -18.21 2.09 9.17
C ILE A 195 -17.20 1.91 8.05
N LYS A 196 -17.28 0.79 7.33
CA LYS A 196 -16.50 0.54 6.11
C LYS A 196 -17.13 1.25 4.93
N CYS A 197 -16.30 1.74 4.02
CA CYS A 197 -16.76 2.02 2.67
C CYS A 197 -17.39 0.73 2.09
N PRO A 198 -18.62 0.77 1.55
CA PRO A 198 -19.27 -0.43 0.98
C PRO A 198 -18.58 -0.97 -0.29
N ASN A 199 -17.64 -0.21 -0.87
CA ASN A 199 -16.88 -0.65 -2.02
C ASN A 199 -15.83 -1.70 -1.59
N ARG A 200 -15.88 -2.91 -2.19
CA ARG A 200 -15.13 -4.11 -1.75
C ARG A 200 -13.62 -3.91 -1.64
N ASP A 201 -13.07 -3.03 -2.47
CA ASP A 201 -11.61 -2.77 -2.53
C ASP A 201 -11.21 -1.47 -1.84
N CYS A 202 -12.17 -0.74 -1.28
CA CYS A 202 -11.90 0.53 -0.64
C CYS A 202 -11.49 0.32 0.82
N LYS A 203 -10.23 0.68 1.14
CA LYS A 203 -9.67 0.61 2.49
C LYS A 203 -10.16 1.73 3.42
N TRP A 204 -11.02 2.63 2.94
CA TRP A 204 -11.54 3.74 3.74
C TRP A 204 -12.52 3.24 4.80
N VAL A 205 -12.24 3.64 6.03
CA VAL A 205 -13.12 3.50 7.18
C VAL A 205 -13.34 4.87 7.79
N VAL A 206 -14.55 5.10 8.29
CA VAL A 206 -14.89 6.32 9.01
C VAL A 206 -15.34 5.93 10.41
N GLU A 207 -14.78 6.62 11.39
CA GLU A 207 -15.25 6.56 12.77
C GLU A 207 -16.47 7.45 12.91
N ALA A 208 -17.63 6.84 13.16
CA ALA A 208 -18.89 7.49 13.38
C ALA A 208 -19.03 7.86 14.85
N ARG A 209 -19.38 9.12 15.12
CA ARG A 209 -19.62 9.61 16.49
C ARG A 209 -20.80 8.92 17.14
N ASN A 210 -21.75 8.45 16.34
CA ASN A 210 -22.88 7.65 16.78
C ASN A 210 -22.86 6.30 16.04
N PRO A 211 -22.92 5.14 16.73
CA PRO A 211 -22.93 3.83 16.09
C PRO A 211 -24.13 3.59 15.17
N ASN A 212 -25.19 4.40 15.29
CA ASN A 212 -26.36 4.38 14.40
C ASN A 212 -26.24 5.38 13.23
N GLU A 213 -25.18 6.19 13.18
CA GLU A 213 -24.96 7.12 12.08
C GLU A 213 -24.67 6.32 10.81
N ARG A 214 -25.49 6.48 9.78
CA ARG A 214 -25.17 5.92 8.45
C ARG A 214 -24.10 6.81 7.81
N PHE A 215 -23.28 6.23 6.93
CA PHE A 215 -22.28 6.97 6.14
C PHE A 215 -22.87 8.27 5.60
N ARG A 216 -22.46 9.42 6.15
CA ARG A 216 -22.90 10.74 5.67
C ARG A 216 -22.11 11.19 4.43
N VAL A 217 -21.01 10.52 4.12
CA VAL A 217 -20.27 10.77 2.88
C VAL A 217 -21.10 10.23 1.72
N GLN A 218 -21.27 11.04 0.68
CA GLN A 218 -22.05 10.66 -0.50
C GLN A 218 -21.49 9.37 -1.08
N TYR A 219 -22.31 8.33 -1.06
CA TYR A 219 -21.93 7.04 -1.61
C TYR A 219 -21.65 7.19 -3.11
N HIS A 220 -20.62 6.50 -3.58
CA HIS A 220 -20.19 6.57 -4.96
C HIS A 220 -19.99 5.15 -5.49
N TYR A 221 -20.74 4.81 -6.55
CA TYR A 221 -20.89 3.44 -7.05
C TYR A 221 -19.78 3.02 -8.00
N ARG A 222 -19.29 3.94 -8.82
CA ARG A 222 -18.45 3.66 -10.01
C ARG A 222 -17.02 4.16 -9.89
N THR A 223 -16.63 4.64 -8.72
CA THR A 223 -15.34 5.27 -8.50
C THR A 223 -14.80 4.92 -7.13
N THR A 224 -13.54 5.26 -6.86
CA THR A 224 -12.94 5.12 -5.52
C THR A 224 -13.04 6.45 -4.77
N CYS A 225 -12.99 6.43 -3.43
CA CYS A 225 -12.97 7.64 -2.62
C CYS A 225 -11.89 8.64 -3.07
N GLN A 226 -10.74 8.13 -3.53
CA GLN A 226 -9.62 8.94 -4.00
C GLN A 226 -9.92 9.66 -5.33
N GLN A 227 -10.68 9.02 -6.21
CA GLN A 227 -11.05 9.56 -7.53
C GLN A 227 -12.24 10.53 -7.46
N VAL A 228 -13.08 10.49 -6.42
CA VAL A 228 -14.25 11.39 -6.29
C VAL A 228 -13.85 12.86 -6.42
N VAL A 229 -12.75 13.27 -5.79
CA VAL A 229 -12.26 14.66 -5.85
C VAL A 229 -11.89 15.04 -7.29
N GLN A 230 -11.19 14.15 -7.99
CA GLN A 230 -10.75 14.35 -9.37
C GLN A 230 -11.93 14.45 -10.33
N ILE A 231 -12.90 13.53 -10.21
CA ILE A 231 -14.10 13.51 -11.04
C ILE A 231 -14.97 14.74 -10.76
N THR A 232 -15.14 15.12 -9.49
CA THR A 232 -15.87 16.34 -9.10
C THR A 232 -15.24 17.58 -9.72
N GLN A 233 -13.91 17.68 -9.66
CA GLN A 233 -13.18 18.78 -10.26
C GLN A 233 -13.30 18.81 -11.79
N ARG A 234 -13.17 17.66 -12.45
CA ARG A 234 -13.35 17.51 -13.90
C ARG A 234 -14.77 17.94 -14.32
N TRP A 235 -15.77 17.46 -13.60
CA TRP A 235 -17.17 17.82 -13.80
C TRP A 235 -17.41 19.33 -13.64
N PHE A 236 -16.77 19.94 -12.64
CA PHE A 236 -16.84 21.38 -12.42
C PHE A 236 -16.28 22.18 -13.60
N VAL A 237 -15.09 21.80 -14.10
CA VAL A 237 -14.46 22.46 -15.26
C VAL A 237 -15.35 22.33 -16.50
N TRP A 238 -15.91 21.14 -16.72
CA TRP A 238 -16.88 20.89 -17.79
C TRP A 238 -18.06 21.87 -17.73
N CYS A 239 -18.77 21.92 -16.60
CA CYS A 239 -19.96 22.74 -16.42
C CYS A 239 -19.73 24.24 -16.64
N ASN A 240 -18.54 24.76 -16.29
CA ASN A 240 -18.29 26.20 -16.30
C ASN A 240 -17.59 26.71 -17.56
N THR A 241 -16.77 25.88 -18.20
CA THR A 241 -15.87 26.37 -19.25
C THR A 241 -15.97 25.53 -20.52
N GLU A 242 -15.70 24.23 -20.42
CA GLU A 242 -15.50 23.41 -21.60
C GLU A 242 -16.82 23.02 -22.28
N ARG A 243 -17.93 22.91 -21.55
CA ARG A 243 -19.24 22.58 -22.13
C ARG A 243 -19.62 23.56 -23.24
N GLY A 244 -19.54 24.87 -22.95
CA GLY A 244 -19.87 25.90 -23.94
C GLY A 244 -18.93 25.87 -25.15
N ASN A 245 -17.62 25.69 -24.91
CA ASN A 245 -16.64 25.55 -25.99
C ASN A 245 -16.93 24.32 -26.86
N TYR A 246 -17.25 23.18 -26.24
CA TYR A 246 -17.60 21.94 -26.92
C TYR A 246 -18.81 22.13 -27.84
N TRP A 247 -19.90 22.72 -27.32
CA TRP A 247 -21.10 22.98 -28.12
C TRP A 247 -20.85 23.93 -29.28
N ARG A 248 -20.04 24.99 -29.09
CA ARG A 248 -19.69 25.91 -30.20
C ARG A 248 -18.94 25.19 -31.32
N VAL A 249 -17.95 24.37 -30.99
CA VAL A 249 -17.23 23.59 -32.01
C VAL A 249 -18.15 22.59 -32.70
N ARG A 250 -19.04 21.92 -31.96
CA ARG A 250 -20.03 20.98 -32.54
C ARG A 250 -21.03 21.69 -33.46
N ALA A 251 -21.53 22.87 -33.08
CA ALA A 251 -22.47 23.65 -33.89
C ALA A 251 -21.84 24.18 -35.19
N GLN A 252 -20.51 24.34 -35.24
CA GLN A 252 -19.78 24.62 -36.48
C GLN A 252 -19.72 23.40 -37.42
N GLN A 253 -19.68 22.18 -36.85
CA GLN A 253 -19.58 20.94 -37.62
C GLN A 253 -20.94 20.41 -38.10
N ASP A 254 -21.99 20.57 -37.30
CA ASP A 254 -23.32 20.01 -37.56
C ASP A 254 -24.41 21.02 -37.16
N ALA A 255 -25.24 21.41 -38.13
CA ALA A 255 -26.29 22.41 -37.93
C ALA A 255 -27.35 21.99 -36.89
N THR A 256 -27.52 20.68 -36.65
CA THR A 256 -28.46 20.16 -35.64
C THR A 256 -28.08 20.58 -34.21
N TYR A 257 -26.81 20.93 -33.99
CA TYR A 257 -26.30 21.37 -32.69
C TYR A 257 -26.52 22.88 -32.45
N ARG A 258 -26.91 23.67 -33.46
CA ARG A 258 -27.19 25.11 -33.27
C ARG A 258 -28.34 25.35 -32.30
N ALA A 259 -29.45 24.63 -32.48
CA ALA A 259 -30.59 24.72 -31.57
C ALA A 259 -30.23 24.33 -30.12
N GLN A 260 -29.27 23.40 -29.95
CA GLN A 260 -28.77 23.01 -28.62
C GLN A 260 -27.85 24.06 -28.01
N LEU A 261 -27.03 24.73 -28.82
CA LEU A 261 -26.22 25.85 -28.38
C LEU A 261 -27.10 27.02 -27.91
N ASP A 262 -28.12 27.38 -28.69
CA ASP A 262 -29.07 28.45 -28.35
C ASP A 262 -29.81 28.11 -27.04
N GLU A 263 -30.25 26.86 -26.88
CA GLU A 263 -30.86 26.39 -25.62
C GLU A 263 -29.86 26.45 -24.45
N HIS A 264 -28.61 26.05 -24.66
CA HIS A 264 -27.58 26.14 -23.64
C HIS A 264 -27.32 27.60 -23.21
N GLU A 265 -27.28 28.53 -24.16
CA GLU A 265 -27.12 29.96 -23.91
C GLU A 265 -28.32 30.55 -23.15
N ARG A 266 -29.55 30.13 -23.46
CA ARG A 266 -30.73 30.50 -22.66
C ARG A 266 -30.66 29.98 -21.23
N GLN A 267 -30.20 28.75 -21.05
CA GLN A 267 -30.09 28.11 -19.74
C GLN A 267 -28.87 28.58 -18.93
N LEU A 268 -27.90 29.24 -19.55
CA LEU A 268 -26.67 29.72 -18.89
C LEU A 268 -26.97 30.63 -17.71
N ALA A 269 -27.97 31.51 -17.84
CA ALA A 269 -28.44 32.37 -16.75
C ALA A 269 -29.10 31.57 -15.60
N ALA A 270 -29.92 30.58 -15.92
CA ALA A 270 -30.53 29.68 -14.92
C ALA A 270 -29.48 28.79 -14.23
N ASN A 271 -28.40 28.46 -14.93
CA ASN A 271 -27.30 27.64 -14.44
C ASN A 271 -26.31 28.44 -13.58
N ALA A 272 -26.28 29.76 -13.69
CA ALA A 272 -25.32 30.62 -12.97
C ALA A 272 -25.35 30.35 -11.46
N GLN A 273 -26.53 30.36 -10.83
CA GLN A 273 -26.66 30.09 -9.39
C GLN A 273 -26.17 28.70 -8.97
N ARG A 274 -26.40 27.67 -9.81
CA ARG A 274 -25.92 26.31 -9.54
C ARG A 274 -24.40 26.22 -9.69
N ASN A 275 -23.86 26.89 -10.70
CA ASN A 275 -22.43 26.95 -10.96
C ASN A 275 -21.72 27.71 -9.84
N GLU A 276 -22.31 28.77 -9.30
CA GLU A 276 -21.84 29.48 -8.11
C GLU A 276 -21.83 28.58 -6.87
N GLU A 277 -22.91 27.83 -6.62
CA GLU A 277 -22.96 26.85 -5.51
C GLU A 277 -21.87 25.79 -5.64
N LEU A 278 -21.69 25.23 -6.84
CA LEU A 278 -20.64 24.26 -7.13
C LEU A 278 -19.25 24.87 -6.94
N GLN A 279 -19.05 26.11 -7.40
CA GLN A 279 -17.79 26.85 -7.26
C GLN A 279 -17.48 27.10 -5.79
N ARG A 280 -18.50 27.44 -4.99
CA ARG A 280 -18.36 27.63 -3.54
C ARG A 280 -17.90 26.34 -2.86
N ARG A 281 -18.54 25.20 -3.12
CA ARG A 281 -18.13 23.90 -2.56
C ARG A 281 -16.73 23.48 -3.00
N TYR A 282 -16.37 23.75 -4.24
CA TYR A 282 -15.04 23.48 -4.74
C TYR A 282 -13.98 24.37 -4.07
N ASN A 283 -14.31 25.64 -3.82
CA ASN A 283 -13.45 26.55 -3.08
C ASN A 283 -13.31 26.15 -1.61
N GLU A 284 -14.39 25.69 -0.97
CA GLU A 284 -14.37 25.10 0.39
C GLU A 284 -13.43 23.88 0.43
N LEU A 285 -13.55 22.95 -0.52
CA LEU A 285 -12.66 21.79 -0.62
C LEU A 285 -11.19 22.20 -0.85
N LYS A 286 -10.94 23.20 -1.70
CA LYS A 286 -9.59 23.74 -1.93
C LYS A 286 -9.02 24.37 -0.67
N ALA A 287 -9.83 25.13 0.07
CA ALA A 287 -9.42 25.75 1.32
C ALA A 287 -9.07 24.68 2.37
N ASP A 288 -9.89 23.63 2.50
CA ASP A 288 -9.62 22.49 3.38
C ASP A 288 -8.32 21.77 3.02
N GLU A 289 -8.09 21.49 1.73
CA GLU A 289 -6.86 20.84 1.28
C GLU A 289 -5.63 21.72 1.46
N ALA A 290 -5.74 23.03 1.20
CA ALA A 290 -4.67 24.00 1.45
C ALA A 290 -4.35 24.12 2.95
N PHE A 291 -5.39 24.15 3.78
CA PHE A 291 -5.25 24.15 5.23
C PHE A 291 -4.52 22.89 5.71
N LYS A 292 -4.90 21.70 5.21
CA LYS A 292 -4.18 20.46 5.51
C LYS A 292 -2.73 20.49 5.02
N ALA A 293 -2.46 21.05 3.84
CA ALA A 293 -1.09 21.18 3.33
C ALA A 293 -0.19 21.98 4.29
N GLN A 294 -0.75 23.04 4.86
CA GLN A 294 -0.02 23.97 5.73
C GLN A 294 0.07 23.46 7.17
N ASN A 295 -0.98 22.81 7.68
CA ASN A 295 -1.13 22.49 9.10
C ASN A 295 -1.03 21.00 9.42
N CYS A 296 -0.95 20.13 8.40
CA CYS A 296 -0.91 18.69 8.59
C CYS A 296 0.37 18.05 8.03
N ARG A 297 0.80 16.97 8.68
CA ARG A 297 1.94 16.15 8.27
C ARG A 297 1.59 14.67 8.31
N LEU A 298 2.38 13.84 7.64
CA LEU A 298 2.20 12.39 7.60
C LEU A 298 3.00 11.72 8.69
N CYS A 299 2.36 10.85 9.47
CA CYS A 299 3.06 10.01 10.43
C CYS A 299 4.12 9.14 9.71
N PRO A 300 5.39 9.14 10.14
CA PRO A 300 6.46 8.40 9.47
C PRO A 300 6.26 6.87 9.50
N HIS A 301 5.43 6.37 10.43
CA HIS A 301 5.21 4.94 10.61
C HIS A 301 4.01 4.38 9.84
N CYS A 302 2.88 5.09 9.82
CA CYS A 302 1.64 4.61 9.20
C CYS A 302 1.12 5.51 8.07
N LYS A 303 1.80 6.62 7.78
CA LYS A 303 1.44 7.60 6.74
C LYS A 303 0.06 8.24 6.92
N ARG A 304 -0.51 8.18 8.12
CA ARG A 304 -1.76 8.88 8.45
C ARG A 304 -1.51 10.37 8.59
N VAL A 305 -2.47 11.17 8.12
CA VAL A 305 -2.49 12.62 8.30
C VAL A 305 -2.70 12.94 9.78
N ALA A 306 -1.78 13.69 10.38
CA ALA A 306 -1.88 14.25 11.70
C ALA A 306 -1.93 15.77 11.57
N GLN A 307 -2.72 16.43 12.43
CA GLN A 307 -2.80 17.89 12.57
C GLN A 307 -2.07 18.29 13.85
N HIS A 308 -1.30 19.38 13.82
CA HIS A 308 -0.70 19.95 15.02
C HIS A 308 -1.64 20.99 15.62
N MET A 309 -2.00 20.80 16.88
CA MET A 309 -2.92 21.69 17.61
C MET A 309 -2.16 22.68 18.51
N GLY A 310 -0.84 22.84 18.31
CA GLY A 310 0.04 23.62 19.18
C GLY A 310 0.81 22.77 20.19
N GLY A 311 1.77 23.40 20.89
CA GLY A 311 2.60 22.76 21.92
C GLY A 311 3.91 22.17 21.40
N CYS A 312 4.34 21.05 21.98
CA CYS A 312 5.60 20.38 21.65
C CYS A 312 5.58 19.75 20.23
N SER A 313 6.74 19.62 19.59
CA SER A 313 6.88 18.88 18.33
C SER A 313 6.87 17.35 18.51
N SER A 314 6.99 16.85 19.74
CA SER A 314 6.82 15.43 20.04
C SER A 314 5.35 15.05 20.07
N MET A 315 4.90 14.30 19.06
CA MET A 315 3.51 13.90 18.85
C MET A 315 3.35 12.38 18.97
N VAL A 316 2.18 11.93 19.41
CA VAL A 316 1.79 10.51 19.40
C VAL A 316 0.72 10.29 18.34
N CYS A 317 0.97 9.42 17.36
CA CYS A 317 0.01 9.21 16.27
C CYS A 317 -1.33 8.65 16.81
N GLY A 318 -2.39 9.46 16.73
CA GLY A 318 -3.75 9.12 17.19
C GLY A 318 -4.09 9.52 18.63
N ARG A 319 -3.23 10.29 19.33
CA ARG A 319 -3.54 10.75 20.69
C ARG A 319 -3.19 12.23 20.86
N ASN A 320 -4.07 12.98 21.54
CA ASN A 320 -3.73 14.30 22.04
C ASN A 320 -2.74 14.19 23.21
N TYR A 321 -1.76 15.10 23.26
CA TYR A 321 -0.74 15.12 24.32
C TYR A 321 -1.35 15.29 25.72
N HIS A 322 -2.49 15.98 25.83
CA HIS A 322 -3.19 16.24 27.09
C HIS A 322 -4.26 15.19 27.47
N GLY A 323 -4.38 14.08 26.70
CA GLY A 323 -5.50 13.15 26.85
C GLY A 323 -6.83 13.78 26.39
N GLY A 324 -7.90 12.98 26.34
CA GLY A 324 -9.24 13.45 25.94
C GLY A 324 -9.71 12.90 24.60
N ASP A 325 -8.97 13.13 23.51
CA ASP A 325 -9.29 12.54 22.21
C ASP A 325 -8.30 11.43 21.85
N GLN A 326 -8.82 10.21 21.74
CA GLN A 326 -8.11 9.06 21.22
C GLN A 326 -8.66 8.75 19.82
N GLN A 327 -7.98 9.26 18.81
CA GLN A 327 -8.28 8.96 17.42
C GLN A 327 -7.59 7.67 16.99
N SER A 328 -8.08 7.04 15.93
CA SER A 328 -7.37 5.92 15.32
C SER A 328 -5.97 6.35 14.84
N GLY A 329 -4.92 5.69 15.32
CA GLY A 329 -3.52 5.96 14.95
C GLY A 329 -2.62 4.80 15.37
N CYS A 330 -1.36 4.81 14.91
CA CYS A 330 -0.44 3.70 15.23
C CYS A 330 0.12 3.76 16.65
N GLY A 331 -0.15 4.83 17.41
CA GLY A 331 0.31 5.01 18.78
C GLY A 331 1.81 5.27 18.94
N LYS A 332 2.59 5.29 17.85
CA LYS A 332 4.02 5.56 17.89
C LYS A 332 4.29 7.06 18.04
N ASN A 333 5.32 7.38 18.80
CA ASN A 333 5.85 8.73 18.95
C ASN A 333 6.59 9.14 17.69
N PHE A 334 6.47 10.39 17.26
CA PHE A 334 7.25 10.95 16.18
C PHE A 334 7.46 12.45 16.38
N ASN A 335 8.53 12.98 15.79
CA ASN A 335 8.79 14.41 15.75
C ASN A 335 8.04 15.04 14.57
N TRP A 336 7.17 16.00 14.87
CA TRP A 336 6.37 16.75 13.91
C TRP A 336 7.23 17.48 12.87
N ASP A 337 8.29 18.15 13.29
CA ASP A 337 9.10 19.01 12.40
C ASP A 337 9.85 18.19 11.35
N GLN A 338 10.18 16.94 11.69
CA GLN A 338 10.84 15.98 10.80
C GLN A 338 9.85 15.16 9.96
N ALA A 339 8.55 15.23 10.26
CA ALA A 339 7.55 14.46 9.54
C ALA A 339 7.30 15.04 8.14
N GLU A 340 7.07 14.15 7.17
CA GLU A 340 6.79 14.50 5.78
C GLU A 340 5.53 15.38 5.69
N PRO A 341 5.58 16.56 5.04
CA PRO A 341 4.40 17.41 4.85
C PRO A 341 3.27 16.70 4.12
N TYR A 342 2.02 17.01 4.47
CA TYR A 342 0.87 16.51 3.70
C TYR A 342 0.89 17.10 2.29
N ILE A 343 0.74 16.24 1.27
CA ILE A 343 0.64 16.67 -0.14
C ILE A 343 -0.85 16.69 -0.52
N PRO A 344 -1.41 17.86 -0.90
CA PRO A 344 -2.80 17.97 -1.34
C PRO A 344 -3.15 17.06 -2.49
N ILE A 345 -4.30 16.40 -2.41
CA ILE A 345 -4.80 15.54 -3.50
C ILE A 345 -5.10 16.36 -4.75
N THR A 346 -5.51 17.63 -4.58
CA THR A 346 -5.83 18.57 -5.65
C THR A 346 -4.66 18.88 -6.58
N ASN A 347 -3.42 18.79 -6.09
CA ASN A 347 -2.22 19.12 -6.87
C ASN A 347 -1.78 17.99 -7.81
N ARG A 348 -1.99 16.72 -7.45
CA ARG A 348 -1.55 15.58 -8.28
C ARG A 348 -2.36 15.38 -9.56
N ALA A 349 -3.59 15.88 -9.62
CA ALA A 349 -4.53 15.50 -10.66
C ALA A 349 -4.70 16.55 -11.79
N LEU A 350 -4.38 17.82 -11.53
CA LEU A 350 -4.72 18.92 -12.45
C LEU A 350 -4.04 18.83 -13.81
N GLU A 351 -2.77 18.40 -13.85
CA GLU A 351 -2.04 18.26 -15.13
C GLU A 351 -2.49 17.05 -15.94
N GLN A 352 -2.87 15.96 -15.27
CA GLN A 352 -3.41 14.76 -15.95
C GLN A 352 -4.83 15.01 -16.48
N ILE A 353 -5.67 15.70 -15.70
CA ILE A 353 -7.07 16.00 -16.05
C ILE A 353 -7.22 16.91 -17.28
N LYS A 354 -6.23 17.78 -17.57
CA LYS A 354 -6.31 18.73 -18.69
C LYS A 354 -6.29 18.07 -20.07
N ASN A 355 -5.90 16.80 -20.19
CA ASN A 355 -5.66 16.14 -21.48
C ASN A 355 -6.70 15.07 -21.88
N ASP A 356 -7.71 14.80 -21.04
CA ASP A 356 -8.61 13.65 -21.24
C ASP A 356 -9.89 13.94 -22.05
N LEU A 357 -10.15 15.19 -22.45
CA LEU A 357 -11.25 15.45 -23.36
C LEU A 357 -10.86 15.16 -24.81
N PRO A 358 -11.70 14.43 -25.57
CA PRO A 358 -11.54 14.29 -26.99
C PRO A 358 -11.65 15.70 -27.54
N ARG A 359 -10.61 16.14 -28.24
CA ARG A 359 -10.73 17.37 -29.02
C ARG A 359 -11.88 17.14 -29.99
N PRO A 360 -12.89 18.04 -30.03
CA PRO A 360 -14.01 17.92 -30.96
C PRO A 360 -13.56 17.92 -32.43
N GLU A 361 -12.29 18.22 -32.69
CA GLU A 361 -11.57 18.07 -33.96
C GLU A 361 -11.57 16.61 -34.49
N ASN A 362 -11.71 15.59 -33.62
CA ASN A 362 -11.84 14.21 -34.07
C ASN A 362 -13.22 13.98 -34.71
N LYS A 363 -13.23 13.87 -36.05
CA LYS A 363 -14.43 13.64 -36.87
C LYS A 363 -15.13 12.31 -36.57
N GLN A 364 -14.45 11.34 -35.98
CA GLN A 364 -15.06 10.05 -35.63
C GLN A 364 -15.96 10.20 -34.41
N ARG A 365 -17.26 9.94 -34.60
CA ARG A 365 -18.22 9.84 -33.49
C ARG A 365 -17.92 8.58 -32.71
N VAL A 366 -17.57 8.75 -31.43
CA VAL A 366 -17.48 7.65 -30.48
C VAL A 366 -18.90 7.17 -30.20
N VAL A 367 -19.18 5.89 -30.43
CA VAL A 367 -20.47 5.27 -30.13
C VAL A 367 -20.26 4.24 -29.02
N HIS A 368 -20.96 4.43 -27.91
CA HIS A 368 -20.92 3.53 -26.76
C HIS A 368 -21.96 2.42 -26.96
N THR A 369 -21.60 1.41 -27.75
CA THR A 369 -22.51 0.32 -28.15
C THR A 369 -23.05 -0.43 -26.92
N GLY A 370 -24.37 -0.58 -26.83
CA GLY A 370 -25.04 -1.25 -25.72
C GLY A 370 -25.24 -0.38 -24.47
N ILE A 371 -24.85 0.89 -24.51
CA ILE A 371 -25.09 1.87 -23.45
C ILE A 371 -26.17 2.83 -23.90
N ARG A 372 -27.33 2.78 -23.24
CA ARG A 372 -28.47 3.65 -23.55
C ARG A 372 -28.54 4.82 -22.57
N CYS A 373 -28.85 5.99 -23.10
CA CYS A 373 -29.10 7.18 -22.28
C CYS A 373 -30.42 7.01 -21.50
N ASP A 374 -30.43 7.28 -20.19
CA ASP A 374 -31.63 7.13 -19.36
C ASP A 374 -32.76 8.10 -19.71
N SER A 375 -32.46 9.21 -20.39
CA SER A 375 -33.47 10.17 -20.83
C SER A 375 -34.05 9.90 -22.22
N CYS A 376 -33.23 9.67 -23.25
CA CYS A 376 -33.72 9.48 -24.61
C CYS A 376 -33.76 8.02 -25.07
N HIS A 377 -33.23 7.09 -24.27
CA HIS A 377 -33.14 5.65 -24.52
C HIS A 377 -32.39 5.23 -25.80
N ASN A 378 -31.79 6.16 -26.53
CA ASN A 378 -30.91 5.88 -27.65
C ASN A 378 -29.51 5.50 -27.14
N ASP A 379 -28.75 4.82 -28.00
CA ASP A 379 -27.33 4.56 -27.76
C ASP A 379 -26.58 5.89 -27.59
N VAL A 380 -25.63 5.90 -26.67
CA VAL A 380 -24.87 7.12 -26.36
C VAL A 380 -23.83 7.36 -27.46
N GLU A 381 -24.03 8.44 -28.22
CA GLU A 381 -23.03 8.98 -29.15
C GLU A 381 -22.28 10.15 -28.51
N GLY A 382 -20.97 10.23 -28.73
CA GLY A 382 -20.10 11.28 -28.21
C GLY A 382 -19.68 11.05 -26.76
N ILE A 383 -19.82 12.08 -25.93
CA ILE A 383 -19.43 12.01 -24.52
C ILE A 383 -20.51 11.27 -23.72
N LEU A 384 -20.09 10.25 -22.99
CA LEU A 384 -20.91 9.50 -22.03
C LEU A 384 -20.77 10.12 -20.65
N PHE A 385 -21.90 10.50 -20.05
CA PHE A 385 -21.95 11.07 -18.70
C PHE A 385 -22.47 10.03 -17.72
N SER A 386 -21.57 9.44 -16.94
CA SER A 386 -21.88 8.42 -15.95
C SER A 386 -21.90 9.02 -14.54
N CYS A 387 -23.04 9.03 -13.87
CA CYS A 387 -23.13 9.59 -12.53
C CYS A 387 -22.32 8.74 -11.53
N ILE A 388 -21.46 9.37 -10.74
CA ILE A 388 -20.68 8.61 -9.73
C ILE A 388 -21.52 8.24 -8.51
N HIS A 389 -22.62 8.94 -8.24
CA HIS A 389 -23.48 8.75 -7.06
C HIS A 389 -24.69 7.86 -7.31
N CYS A 390 -24.95 7.47 -8.56
CA CYS A 390 -26.07 6.63 -8.93
C CYS A 390 -25.58 5.32 -9.56
N PRO A 391 -26.22 4.19 -9.28
CA PRO A 391 -25.77 2.88 -9.77
C PRO A 391 -25.86 2.77 -11.30
N SER A 392 -26.94 3.30 -11.89
CA SER A 392 -27.26 3.16 -13.31
C SER A 392 -27.34 4.47 -14.09
N LEU A 393 -27.30 5.65 -13.43
CA LEU A 393 -27.63 6.90 -14.09
C LEU A 393 -26.59 7.32 -15.14
N ILE A 394 -27.02 7.35 -16.40
CA ILE A 394 -26.22 7.60 -17.58
C ILE A 394 -26.96 8.56 -18.51
N TYR A 395 -26.27 9.60 -18.98
CA TYR A 395 -26.77 10.51 -20.00
C TYR A 395 -25.83 10.59 -21.20
N CYS A 396 -26.41 10.77 -22.39
CA CYS A 396 -25.66 11.22 -23.56
C CYS A 396 -25.42 12.73 -23.50
N GLU A 397 -24.50 13.22 -24.33
CA GLU A 397 -24.20 14.66 -24.43
C GLU A 397 -25.42 15.53 -24.71
N LYS A 398 -26.40 15.04 -25.49
CA LYS A 398 -27.62 15.78 -25.83
C LYS A 398 -28.60 15.90 -24.66
N CYS A 399 -28.57 14.96 -23.72
CA CYS A 399 -29.53 14.89 -22.62
C CYS A 399 -28.95 15.38 -21.29
N GLU A 400 -27.64 15.35 -21.11
CA GLU A 400 -26.97 15.67 -19.85
C GLU A 400 -27.50 16.96 -19.24
N GLN A 401 -27.42 18.08 -19.98
CA GLN A 401 -27.80 19.38 -19.46
C GLN A 401 -29.26 19.46 -19.04
N ARG A 402 -30.18 18.99 -19.89
CA ARG A 402 -31.62 19.05 -19.59
C ARG A 402 -31.95 18.23 -18.35
N CYS A 403 -31.37 17.04 -18.24
CA CYS A 403 -31.69 16.11 -17.17
C CYS A 403 -31.00 16.45 -15.86
N THR A 404 -29.80 17.04 -15.91
CA THR A 404 -29.17 17.56 -14.70
C THR A 404 -29.94 18.74 -14.10
N LEU A 405 -30.71 19.48 -14.90
CA LEU A 405 -31.56 20.58 -14.42
C LEU A 405 -32.92 20.11 -13.94
N ALA A 406 -33.61 19.25 -14.70
CA ALA A 406 -34.94 18.75 -14.34
C ALA A 406 -34.94 18.00 -13.00
N HIS A 407 -33.93 17.17 -12.75
CA HIS A 407 -33.81 16.48 -11.46
C HIS A 407 -33.48 17.40 -10.28
N SER A 408 -33.01 18.63 -10.54
CA SER A 408 -32.58 19.52 -9.46
C SER A 408 -33.73 20.11 -8.65
N GLU A 409 -34.94 20.26 -9.21
CA GLU A 409 -36.08 20.86 -8.49
C GLU A 409 -36.72 19.89 -7.48
N GLU A 410 -37.04 18.67 -7.90
CA GLU A 410 -37.57 17.62 -7.02
C GLU A 410 -36.55 17.24 -5.92
N LEU A 411 -35.27 17.20 -6.27
CA LEU A 411 -34.20 16.92 -5.31
C LEU A 411 -33.91 18.12 -4.40
N ARG A 412 -34.00 19.38 -4.87
CA ARG A 412 -33.86 20.59 -4.03
C ARG A 412 -34.91 20.61 -2.92
N GLN A 413 -36.16 20.28 -3.23
CA GLN A 413 -37.23 20.18 -2.23
C GLN A 413 -36.93 19.08 -1.19
N GLN A 414 -36.24 18.02 -1.59
CA GLN A 414 -35.85 16.92 -0.70
C GLN A 414 -34.45 17.09 -0.07
N LYS A 415 -33.78 18.24 -0.26
CA LYS A 415 -32.36 18.47 0.08
C LYS A 415 -31.42 17.38 -0.45
N LYS A 416 -31.83 16.71 -1.53
CA LYS A 416 -31.07 15.63 -2.16
C LYS A 416 -29.97 16.20 -3.05
N GLN A 417 -28.99 15.34 -3.26
CA GLN A 417 -27.63 15.67 -3.66
C GLN A 417 -27.55 16.09 -5.12
N GLN A 418 -26.60 16.97 -5.45
CA GLN A 418 -26.26 17.30 -6.83
C GLN A 418 -25.52 16.12 -7.47
N HIS A 419 -25.92 15.74 -8.67
CA HIS A 419 -25.21 14.71 -9.43
C HIS A 419 -23.87 15.22 -9.94
N VAL A 420 -22.84 14.42 -9.74
CA VAL A 420 -21.50 14.56 -10.33
C VAL A 420 -21.34 13.46 -11.35
N PHE A 421 -20.85 13.79 -12.55
CA PHE A 421 -20.67 12.84 -13.64
C PHE A 421 -19.20 12.66 -13.98
N GLN A 422 -18.81 11.42 -14.18
CA GLN A 422 -17.60 11.04 -14.90
C GLN A 422 -17.86 11.17 -16.39
N LEU A 423 -16.97 11.89 -17.08
CA LEU A 423 -17.00 12.04 -18.53
C LEU A 423 -16.19 10.91 -19.15
N ILE A 424 -16.83 10.11 -19.99
CA ILE A 424 -16.22 8.95 -20.65
C ILE A 424 -16.27 9.21 -22.15
N THR A 425 -15.09 9.22 -22.76
CA THR A 425 -14.87 9.78 -24.10
C THR A 425 -14.24 8.80 -25.06
N THR A 426 -13.68 7.72 -24.54
CA THR A 426 -13.27 6.55 -25.30
C THR A 426 -14.44 5.58 -25.39
N PRO A 427 -14.54 4.77 -26.46
CA PRO A 427 -15.54 3.71 -26.52
C PRO A 427 -15.31 2.76 -25.35
N GLU A 428 -16.16 2.85 -24.33
CA GLU A 428 -16.09 1.93 -23.22
C GLU A 428 -16.79 0.65 -23.66
N VAL A 429 -16.04 -0.42 -23.86
CA VAL A 429 -16.64 -1.75 -23.94
C VAL A 429 -17.06 -2.07 -22.50
N LEU A 430 -18.26 -1.64 -22.11
CA LEU A 430 -18.84 -2.10 -20.86
C LEU A 430 -18.78 -3.62 -20.91
N HIS A 431 -17.88 -4.19 -20.11
CA HIS A 431 -18.02 -5.55 -19.64
C HIS A 431 -19.20 -5.46 -18.69
N ILE A 432 -20.42 -5.44 -19.26
CA ILE A 432 -21.66 -5.59 -18.53
C ILE A 432 -21.48 -6.92 -17.82
N ARG A 433 -21.03 -6.87 -16.56
CA ARG A 433 -21.25 -7.92 -15.59
C ARG A 433 -22.77 -7.95 -15.49
N GLN A 434 -23.39 -8.77 -16.34
CA GLN A 434 -24.80 -9.09 -16.27
C GLN A 434 -25.02 -9.74 -14.90
N ARG A 435 -25.25 -8.91 -13.88
CA ARG A 435 -25.88 -9.36 -12.65
C ARG A 435 -27.35 -9.52 -13.01
N ARG A 436 -27.68 -10.72 -13.49
CA ARG A 436 -29.01 -11.28 -13.29
C ARG A 436 -29.27 -11.46 -11.81
#